data_AF-A0A0V8QCJ1-F1
#
_entry.id   AF-A0A0V8QCJ1-F1
#
_cell.length_a   1.000
_cell.length_b   1.000
_cell.length_c   1.000
_cell.angle_alpha   90.00
_cell.angle_beta   90.00
_cell.angle_gamma   90.00
#
_symmetry.space_group_name_H-M   'P 1'
#
loop_
_entity.id
_entity.type
_entity.pdbx_description
1 polymer ?
#
loop_
_entity_poly.entity_id
_entity_poly.type
_entity_poly.pdbx_seq_one_letter_code
_entity_poly.pdbx_strand_id
1 'polypeptide(L)'
;MKYTELERIIIDLPFDEKKDIYSSNGQTLYVVRPQKLSERFKEYDASKNIQIWLKINNKKPFKPNHFRLLIDLYTRVRECPDSKDTLLEVFDRIFYGEDPLNVMHMLDTYQFTQAINPTDIAVVLAQLFIAEQNVGFGKKSKYNPRSLYIQGWIRTFINADYEIDQVISGISYNRPPLVGYTKQDDKNHKEYNPDAQPLWYK
;
A
#
# COMPACT_ATOMS: atom_id res chain seq x y z
N MET A 1 13.57 5.25 -2.01
CA MET A 1 13.11 6.63 -1.70
C MET A 1 12.23 6.61 -0.45
N LYS A 2 12.36 7.60 0.45
CA LYS A 2 11.49 7.70 1.64
C LYS A 2 10.11 8.27 1.30
N TYR A 3 9.12 8.04 2.18
CA TYR A 3 7.74 8.50 1.95
C TYR A 3 7.65 10.02 1.73
N THR A 4 8.37 10.82 2.51
CA THR A 4 8.33 12.29 2.41
C THR A 4 8.82 12.81 1.07
N GLU A 5 9.78 12.11 0.46
CA GLU A 5 10.30 12.43 -0.88
C GLU A 5 9.27 12.04 -1.94
N LEU A 6 8.66 10.85 -1.83
CA LEU A 6 7.60 10.40 -2.72
C LEU A 6 6.40 11.34 -2.69
N GLU A 7 5.94 11.72 -1.50
CA GLU A 7 4.80 12.61 -1.30
C GLU A 7 5.05 13.96 -1.97
N ARG A 8 6.26 14.52 -1.81
CA ARG A 8 6.65 15.76 -2.49
C ARG A 8 6.61 15.61 -4.01
N ILE A 9 7.19 14.53 -4.55
CA ILE A 9 7.15 14.26 -6.01
C ILE A 9 5.71 14.23 -6.52
N ILE A 10 4.80 13.59 -5.77
CA ILE A 10 3.39 13.46 -6.15
C ILE A 10 2.67 14.81 -6.12
N ILE A 11 2.88 15.60 -5.06
CA ILE A 11 2.21 16.91 -4.89
C ILE A 11 2.71 17.93 -5.93
N ASP A 12 4.02 17.92 -6.19
CA ASP A 12 4.70 18.84 -7.11
C ASP A 12 4.52 18.43 -8.59
N LEU A 13 4.00 17.23 -8.87
CA LEU A 13 3.75 16.76 -10.23
C LEU A 13 2.72 17.68 -10.93
N PRO A 14 3.07 18.28 -12.09
CA PRO A 14 2.11 19.05 -12.86
C PRO A 14 0.94 18.19 -13.34
N PHE A 15 -0.20 18.86 -13.60
CA PHE A 15 -1.36 18.15 -14.09
C PHE A 15 -1.12 17.57 -15.49
N ASP A 16 -1.72 16.41 -15.74
CA ASP A 16 -1.64 15.60 -16.95
C ASP A 16 -0.22 15.12 -17.31
N GLU A 17 0.74 15.29 -16.39
CA GLU A 17 2.08 14.73 -16.52
C GLU A 17 2.22 13.35 -15.88
N LYS A 18 3.23 12.63 -16.37
CA LYS A 18 3.63 11.30 -15.91
C LYS A 18 5.00 11.39 -15.24
N LYS A 19 5.15 10.72 -14.10
CA LYS A 19 6.45 10.50 -13.46
C LYS A 19 6.68 9.02 -13.17
N ASP A 20 7.75 8.46 -13.75
CA ASP A 20 8.23 7.13 -13.38
C ASP A 20 8.82 7.18 -11.97
N ILE A 21 8.36 6.27 -11.11
CA ILE A 21 8.74 6.18 -9.71
C ILE A 21 9.78 5.09 -9.53
N TYR A 22 9.55 3.92 -10.11
CA TYR A 22 10.44 2.79 -10.00
C TYR A 22 10.27 1.83 -11.18
N SER A 23 11.35 1.20 -11.61
CA SER A 23 11.32 0.18 -12.65
C SER A 23 12.29 -0.95 -12.33
N SER A 24 11.82 -2.17 -12.44
CA SER A 24 12.61 -3.39 -12.21
C SER A 24 11.94 -4.58 -12.88
N ASN A 25 12.73 -5.56 -13.33
CA ASN A 25 12.22 -6.83 -13.88
C ASN A 25 11.15 -6.66 -14.98
N GLY A 26 11.35 -5.67 -15.86
CA GLY A 26 10.41 -5.35 -16.94
C GLY A 26 9.09 -4.72 -16.47
N GLN A 27 8.97 -4.39 -15.19
CA GLN A 27 7.82 -3.69 -14.63
C GLN A 27 8.18 -2.24 -14.31
N THR A 28 7.26 -1.31 -14.58
CA THR A 28 7.42 0.12 -14.29
C THR A 28 6.19 0.62 -13.53
N LEU A 29 6.43 1.17 -12.35
CA LEU A 29 5.46 1.92 -11.56
C LEU A 29 5.63 3.41 -11.84
N TYR A 30 4.52 4.07 -12.16
CA TYR A 30 4.51 5.50 -12.40
C TYR A 30 3.22 6.13 -11.91
N VAL A 31 3.28 7.43 -11.67
CA VAL A 31 2.14 8.23 -11.24
C VAL A 31 1.75 9.22 -12.33
N VAL A 32 0.45 9.51 -12.40
CA VAL A 32 -0.14 10.55 -13.25
C VAL A 32 -1.06 11.39 -12.39
N ARG A 33 -1.12 12.70 -12.64
CA ARG A 33 -2.02 13.63 -11.96
C ARG A 33 -3.03 14.23 -12.93
N PRO A 34 -4.16 13.57 -13.23
CA PRO A 34 -5.07 14.07 -14.26
C PRO A 34 -5.78 15.35 -13.83
N GLN A 35 -5.82 16.36 -14.69
CA GLN A 35 -6.55 17.60 -14.45
C GLN A 35 -8.07 17.37 -14.50
N LYS A 36 -8.52 16.64 -15.53
CA LYS A 36 -9.94 16.36 -15.77
C LYS A 36 -10.36 15.09 -15.04
N LEU A 37 -11.34 15.24 -14.16
CA LEU A 37 -12.03 14.13 -13.52
C LEU A 37 -13.12 13.58 -14.44
N SER A 38 -13.53 12.34 -14.21
CA SER A 38 -14.75 11.81 -14.85
C SER A 38 -15.94 12.71 -14.49
N GLU A 39 -16.85 12.92 -15.45
CA GLU A 39 -18.06 13.76 -15.30
C GLU A 39 -18.92 13.42 -14.07
N ARG A 40 -18.74 12.22 -13.50
CA ARG A 40 -19.38 11.74 -12.26
C ARG A 40 -18.87 12.43 -10.98
N PHE A 41 -17.76 13.15 -11.02
CA PHE A 41 -17.10 13.74 -9.84
C PHE A 41 -17.02 15.28 -9.93
N LYS A 42 -18.18 15.95 -10.03
CA LYS A 42 -18.28 17.41 -10.21
C LYS A 42 -17.72 18.25 -9.06
N GLU A 43 -17.62 17.70 -7.85
CA GLU A 43 -17.15 18.40 -6.64
C GLU A 43 -15.80 17.89 -6.12
N TYR A 44 -15.09 17.05 -6.90
CA TYR A 44 -13.83 16.47 -6.45
C TYR A 44 -12.66 17.43 -6.69
N ASP A 45 -11.83 17.58 -5.67
CA ASP A 45 -10.63 18.43 -5.72
C ASP A 45 -9.57 17.77 -6.61
N ALA A 46 -9.37 18.32 -7.82
CA ALA A 46 -8.41 17.81 -8.79
C ALA A 46 -6.99 17.70 -8.21
N SER A 47 -6.62 18.52 -7.22
CA SER A 47 -5.30 18.45 -6.58
C SER A 47 -5.06 17.12 -5.86
N LYS A 48 -6.12 16.38 -5.52
CA LYS A 48 -6.12 15.08 -4.86
C LYS A 48 -6.17 13.89 -5.83
N ASN A 49 -6.35 14.15 -7.12
CA ASN A 49 -6.49 13.11 -8.14
C ASN A 49 -5.12 12.55 -8.53
N ILE A 50 -4.70 11.48 -7.87
CA ILE A 50 -3.47 10.76 -8.19
C ILE A 50 -3.85 9.40 -8.75
N GLN A 51 -3.22 9.02 -9.85
CA GLN A 51 -3.39 7.72 -10.45
C GLN A 51 -2.07 6.97 -10.46
N ILE A 52 -2.04 5.82 -9.81
CA ILE A 52 -0.93 4.88 -9.88
C ILE A 52 -1.15 3.99 -11.09
N TRP A 53 -0.10 3.80 -11.88
CA TRP A 53 -0.09 2.93 -13.04
C TRP A 53 1.07 1.94 -12.98
N LEU A 54 0.80 0.74 -13.48
CA LEU A 54 1.77 -0.34 -13.63
C LEU A 54 1.83 -0.74 -15.10
N LYS A 55 3.03 -0.72 -15.67
CA LYS A 55 3.34 -1.29 -16.99
C LYS A 55 4.16 -2.55 -16.79
N ILE A 56 3.77 -3.64 -17.46
CA ILE A 56 4.49 -4.92 -17.42
C ILE A 56 4.95 -5.26 -18.83
N ASN A 57 6.26 -5.24 -19.07
CA ASN A 57 6.89 -5.46 -20.36
C ASN A 57 6.22 -4.60 -21.45
N ASN A 58 5.89 -5.21 -22.59
CA ASN A 58 5.22 -4.56 -23.71
C ASN A 58 3.69 -4.59 -23.60
N LYS A 59 3.12 -4.94 -22.45
CA LYS A 59 1.66 -4.96 -22.25
C LYS A 59 1.12 -3.54 -22.04
N LYS A 60 -0.16 -3.36 -22.36
CA LYS A 60 -0.90 -2.12 -22.08
C LYS A 60 -0.82 -1.82 -20.57
N PRO A 61 -0.42 -0.59 -20.17
CA PRO A 61 -0.44 -0.21 -18.76
C PRO A 61 -1.85 -0.28 -18.18
N PHE A 62 -1.93 -0.54 -16.88
CA PHE A 62 -3.18 -0.57 -16.13
C PHE A 62 -3.01 0.08 -14.76
N LYS A 63 -4.14 0.40 -14.10
CA LYS A 63 -4.14 0.93 -12.73
C LYS A 63 -4.29 -0.24 -11.75
N PRO A 64 -3.23 -0.63 -11.02
CA PRO A 64 -3.37 -1.64 -10.00
C PRO A 64 -4.28 -1.12 -8.89
N ASN A 65 -5.10 -1.99 -8.32
CA ASN A 65 -5.90 -1.68 -7.13
C ASN A 65 -5.23 -2.28 -5.88
N HIS A 66 -5.75 -1.94 -4.69
CA HIS A 66 -5.22 -2.46 -3.43
C HIS A 66 -5.25 -3.98 -3.35
N PHE A 67 -6.25 -4.64 -3.96
CA PHE A 67 -6.34 -6.10 -4.00
C PHE A 67 -5.13 -6.78 -4.64
N ARG A 68 -4.52 -6.18 -5.68
CA ARG A 68 -3.32 -6.73 -6.32
C ARG A 68 -2.20 -6.95 -5.31
N LEU A 69 -1.97 -5.96 -4.43
CA LEU A 69 -0.98 -6.04 -3.37
C LEU A 69 -1.43 -7.00 -2.26
N LEU A 70 -2.67 -6.86 -1.79
CA LEU A 70 -3.18 -7.67 -0.67
C LEU A 70 -3.16 -9.18 -0.99
N ILE A 71 -3.56 -9.57 -2.20
CA ILE A 71 -3.53 -10.96 -2.66
C ILE A 71 -2.08 -11.43 -2.83
N ASP A 72 -1.18 -10.60 -3.38
CA ASP A 72 0.25 -10.93 -3.50
C ASP A 72 0.84 -11.30 -2.13
N LEU A 73 0.57 -10.46 -1.12
CA LEU A 73 1.06 -10.67 0.24
C LEU A 73 0.48 -11.91 0.91
N TYR A 74 -0.81 -12.16 0.74
CA TYR A 74 -1.44 -13.38 1.22
C TYR A 74 -0.79 -14.62 0.58
N THR A 75 -0.62 -14.63 -0.74
CA THR A 75 0.00 -15.76 -1.45
C THR A 75 1.43 -16.02 -0.99
N ARG A 76 2.23 -14.97 -0.76
CA ARG A 76 3.61 -15.10 -0.23
C ARG A 76 3.65 -15.80 1.13
N VAL A 77 2.78 -15.43 2.06
CA VAL A 77 2.72 -16.06 3.38
C VAL A 77 2.24 -17.51 3.29
N ARG A 78 1.30 -17.80 2.38
CA ARG A 78 0.82 -19.17 2.17
C ARG A 78 1.91 -20.07 1.56
N GLU A 79 2.72 -19.52 0.66
CA GLU A 79 3.85 -20.23 0.06
C GLU A 79 5.00 -20.41 1.06
N CYS A 80 5.33 -19.37 1.83
CA CYS A 80 6.42 -19.39 2.80
C CYS A 80 5.93 -18.86 4.17
N PRO A 81 5.30 -19.70 5.00
CA PRO A 81 4.75 -19.29 6.29
C PRO A 81 5.77 -18.67 7.25
N ASP A 82 7.03 -19.12 7.19
CA ASP A 82 8.13 -18.62 8.03
C ASP A 82 8.53 -17.17 7.70
N SER A 83 8.08 -16.64 6.57
CA SER A 83 8.30 -15.23 6.19
C SER A 83 7.29 -14.27 6.83
N LYS A 84 6.24 -14.77 7.50
CA LYS A 84 5.09 -13.99 7.97
C LYS A 84 5.51 -12.78 8.80
N ASP A 85 6.30 -12.97 9.84
CA ASP A 85 6.68 -11.89 10.76
C ASP A 85 7.64 -10.90 10.09
N THR A 86 8.57 -11.38 9.27
CA THR A 86 9.47 -10.53 8.47
C THR A 86 8.71 -9.68 7.46
N LEU A 87 7.70 -10.24 6.78
CA LEU A 87 6.82 -9.49 5.89
C LEU A 87 6.07 -8.40 6.65
N LEU A 88 5.44 -8.75 7.78
CA LEU A 88 4.75 -7.77 8.63
C LEU A 88 5.68 -6.64 9.05
N GLU A 89 6.90 -6.96 9.49
CA GLU A 89 7.90 -5.97 9.90
C GLU A 89 8.28 -5.04 8.75
N VAL A 90 8.57 -5.58 7.57
CA VAL A 90 8.92 -4.77 6.39
C VAL A 90 7.81 -3.77 6.04
N PHE A 91 6.55 -4.22 6.00
CA PHE A 91 5.44 -3.32 5.68
C PHE A 91 5.13 -2.32 6.79
N ASP A 92 5.37 -2.65 8.05
CA ASP A 92 5.30 -1.69 9.16
C ASP A 92 6.38 -0.62 9.04
N ARG A 93 7.62 -1.01 8.76
CA ARG A 93 8.73 -0.05 8.55
C ARG A 93 8.45 0.90 7.38
N ILE A 94 7.91 0.39 6.27
CA ILE A 94 7.47 1.22 5.13
C ILE A 94 6.38 2.20 5.58
N PHE A 95 5.40 1.74 6.34
CA PHE A 95 4.33 2.59 6.87
C PHE A 95 4.87 3.68 7.83
N TYR A 96 5.89 3.37 8.61
CA TYR A 96 6.60 4.31 9.48
C TYR A 96 7.59 5.22 8.73
N GLY A 97 7.65 5.13 7.41
CA GLY A 97 8.38 6.07 6.55
C GLY A 97 9.79 5.65 6.19
N GLU A 98 10.19 4.42 6.50
CA GLU A 98 11.44 3.86 5.98
C GLU A 98 11.39 3.69 4.46
N ASP A 99 12.57 3.61 3.84
CA ASP A 99 12.71 3.44 2.40
C ASP A 99 12.39 1.98 2.00
N PRO A 100 11.39 1.73 1.15
CA PRO A 100 10.97 0.38 0.77
C PRO A 100 12.10 -0.47 0.19
N LEU A 101 12.97 0.15 -0.62
CA LEU A 101 14.08 -0.56 -1.25
C LEU A 101 15.21 -0.84 -0.27
N ASN A 102 15.30 -0.07 0.82
CA ASN A 102 16.25 -0.38 1.88
C ASN A 102 15.72 -1.49 2.76
N VAL A 103 14.45 -1.47 3.20
CA VAL A 103 13.95 -2.46 4.17
C VAL A 103 13.64 -3.82 3.53
N MET A 104 13.43 -3.89 2.22
CA MET A 104 13.12 -5.16 1.54
C MET A 104 14.24 -6.21 1.63
N HIS A 105 15.50 -5.82 1.93
CA HIS A 105 16.62 -6.77 2.09
C HIS A 105 16.35 -7.83 3.17
N MET A 106 15.49 -7.51 4.15
CA MET A 106 15.04 -8.47 5.17
C MET A 106 14.35 -9.70 4.56
N LEU A 107 13.84 -9.56 3.33
CA LEU A 107 13.15 -10.63 2.61
C LEU A 107 14.06 -11.46 1.70
N ASP A 108 15.36 -11.13 1.59
CA ASP A 108 16.29 -11.76 0.64
C ASP A 108 16.50 -13.27 0.92
N THR A 109 16.27 -13.70 2.17
CA THR A 109 16.36 -15.10 2.58
C THR A 109 15.18 -15.95 2.10
N TYR A 110 14.10 -15.33 1.61
CA TYR A 110 12.89 -16.01 1.18
C TYR A 110 12.75 -15.98 -0.34
N GLN A 111 12.28 -17.09 -0.91
CA GLN A 111 11.98 -17.20 -2.33
C GLN A 111 10.48 -17.35 -2.50
N PHE A 112 9.86 -16.43 -3.24
CA PHE A 112 8.43 -16.43 -3.52
C PHE A 112 8.19 -16.70 -5.01
N THR A 113 7.86 -17.94 -5.34
CA THR A 113 7.61 -18.38 -6.73
C THR A 113 6.19 -18.09 -7.19
N GLN A 114 5.24 -17.97 -6.25
CA GLN A 114 3.84 -17.64 -6.54
C GLN A 114 3.56 -16.13 -6.43
N ALA A 115 4.61 -15.32 -6.27
CA ALA A 115 4.49 -13.88 -6.21
C ALA A 115 3.88 -13.32 -7.50
N ILE A 116 2.92 -12.44 -7.31
CA ILE A 116 2.20 -11.74 -8.36
C ILE A 116 3.08 -10.63 -8.98
N ASN A 117 3.87 -9.95 -8.14
CA ASN A 117 4.88 -8.98 -8.56
C ASN A 117 6.24 -9.34 -7.95
N PRO A 118 7.36 -8.92 -8.54
CA PRO A 118 8.64 -8.88 -7.85
C PRO A 118 8.56 -8.14 -6.51
N THR A 119 9.36 -8.54 -5.51
CA THR A 119 9.31 -8.00 -4.14
C THR A 119 9.54 -6.50 -4.11
N ASP A 120 10.52 -6.01 -4.87
CA ASP A 120 10.82 -4.58 -5.04
C ASP A 120 9.61 -3.78 -5.57
N ILE A 121 8.90 -4.31 -6.57
CA ILE A 121 7.67 -3.73 -7.09
C ILE A 121 6.57 -3.73 -6.02
N ALA A 122 6.43 -4.80 -5.23
CA ALA A 122 5.40 -4.91 -4.19
C ALA A 122 5.61 -3.88 -3.06
N VAL A 123 6.84 -3.72 -2.58
CA VAL A 123 7.14 -2.76 -1.50
C VAL A 123 7.00 -1.31 -1.96
N VAL A 124 7.40 -0.98 -3.19
CA VAL A 124 7.20 0.36 -3.77
C VAL A 124 5.72 0.62 -4.03
N LEU A 125 4.97 -0.38 -4.51
CA LEU A 125 3.53 -0.28 -4.72
C LEU A 125 2.78 -0.02 -3.40
N ALA A 126 3.21 -0.63 -2.29
CA ALA A 126 2.64 -0.34 -0.98
C ALA A 126 2.86 1.10 -0.55
N GLN A 127 4.07 1.64 -0.72
CA GLN A 127 4.36 3.05 -0.42
C GLN A 127 3.52 3.99 -1.30
N LEU A 128 3.32 3.66 -2.57
CA LEU A 128 2.44 4.40 -3.47
C LEU A 128 0.98 4.39 -3.00
N PHE A 129 0.45 3.25 -2.56
CA PHE A 129 -0.91 3.17 -2.01
C PHE A 129 -1.07 3.93 -0.69
N ILE A 130 -0.02 3.98 0.14
CA ILE A 130 0.00 4.84 1.33
C ILE A 130 -0.12 6.31 0.92
N ALA A 131 0.65 6.76 -0.08
CA ALA A 131 0.58 8.12 -0.59
C ALA A 131 -0.79 8.44 -1.24
N GLU A 132 -1.33 7.53 -2.04
CA GLU A 132 -2.67 7.65 -2.63
C GLU A 132 -3.74 7.83 -1.55
N GLN A 133 -3.67 7.06 -0.46
CA GLN A 133 -4.62 7.17 0.65
C GLN A 133 -4.46 8.47 1.44
N ASN A 134 -3.24 8.96 1.64
CA ASN A 134 -3.04 10.20 2.39
C ASN A 134 -3.49 11.43 1.59
N VAL A 135 -3.12 11.49 0.30
CA VAL A 135 -3.42 12.63 -0.56
C VAL A 135 -4.83 12.55 -1.17
N GLY A 136 -5.21 11.39 -1.70
CA GLY A 136 -6.41 11.20 -2.53
C GLY A 136 -7.71 10.94 -1.77
N PHE A 137 -7.65 10.47 -0.52
CA PHE A 137 -8.86 10.18 0.23
C PHE A 137 -9.53 11.48 0.72
N GLY A 138 -10.83 11.62 0.45
CA GLY A 138 -11.62 12.77 0.92
C GLY A 138 -11.92 12.73 2.43
N LYS A 139 -12.93 13.49 2.88
CA LYS A 139 -13.36 13.60 4.29
C LYS A 139 -13.89 12.28 4.95
N LYS A 140 -13.77 11.12 4.30
CA LYS A 140 -14.47 9.87 4.69
C LYS A 140 -13.65 8.85 5.48
N SER A 141 -12.32 8.96 5.56
CA SER A 141 -11.56 8.00 6.38
C SER A 141 -11.81 8.27 7.86
N LYS A 142 -12.10 7.20 8.63
CA LYS A 142 -12.22 7.25 10.10
C LYS A 142 -10.86 7.17 10.79
N TYR A 143 -9.80 6.85 10.05
CA TYR A 143 -8.45 6.67 10.56
C TYR A 143 -7.61 7.94 10.41
N ASN A 144 -6.69 8.13 11.34
CA ASN A 144 -5.67 9.17 11.28
C ASN A 144 -4.29 8.57 11.62
N PRO A 145 -3.36 8.39 10.65
CA PRO A 145 -3.44 8.84 9.26
C PRO A 145 -4.42 8.01 8.40
N ARG A 146 -4.81 8.54 7.24
CA ARG A 146 -5.81 7.91 6.36
C ARG A 146 -5.31 6.60 5.78
N SER A 147 -4.03 6.52 5.47
CA SER A 147 -3.33 5.32 5.01
C SER A 147 -3.38 4.15 5.99
N LEU A 148 -3.73 4.38 7.26
CA LEU A 148 -3.89 3.29 8.22
C LEU A 148 -5.01 2.30 7.83
N TYR A 149 -5.98 2.73 7.01
CA TYR A 149 -6.96 1.80 6.43
C TYR A 149 -6.28 0.71 5.59
N ILE A 150 -5.40 1.08 4.65
CA ILE A 150 -4.70 0.10 3.82
C ILE A 150 -3.65 -0.66 4.64
N GLN A 151 -2.95 -0.01 5.59
CA GLN A 151 -1.99 -0.69 6.44
C GLN A 151 -2.65 -1.77 7.31
N GLY A 152 -3.79 -1.47 7.92
CA GLY A 152 -4.56 -2.46 8.69
C GLY A 152 -4.96 -3.66 7.82
N TRP A 153 -5.30 -3.45 6.56
CA TRP A 153 -5.58 -4.53 5.61
C TRP A 153 -4.32 -5.30 5.20
N ILE A 154 -3.19 -4.64 4.98
CA ILE A 154 -1.90 -5.31 4.72
C ILE A 154 -1.56 -6.26 5.88
N ARG A 155 -1.63 -5.78 7.12
CA ARG A 155 -1.44 -6.59 8.33
C ARG A 155 -2.43 -7.74 8.41
N THR A 156 -3.70 -7.49 8.08
CA THR A 156 -4.75 -8.51 8.08
C THR A 156 -4.47 -9.60 7.04
N PHE A 157 -4.09 -9.25 5.81
CA PHE A 157 -3.84 -10.23 4.74
C PHE A 157 -2.56 -11.06 4.98
N ILE A 158 -1.52 -10.46 5.55
CA ILE A 158 -0.29 -11.17 5.91
C ILE A 158 -0.53 -12.07 7.14
N ASN A 159 -1.25 -11.60 8.16
CA ASN A 159 -1.48 -12.33 9.39
C ASN A 159 -2.79 -13.15 9.41
N ALA A 160 -3.46 -13.31 8.27
CA ALA A 160 -4.71 -14.07 8.21
C ALA A 160 -4.45 -15.57 8.42
N ASP A 161 -5.16 -16.15 9.38
CA ASP A 161 -5.27 -17.60 9.52
C ASP A 161 -6.53 -18.15 8.82
N TYR A 162 -7.31 -17.27 8.18
CA TYR A 162 -8.52 -17.59 7.42
C TYR A 162 -8.22 -17.79 5.94
N GLU A 163 -9.13 -18.51 5.26
CA GLU A 163 -9.11 -18.63 3.81
C GLU A 163 -9.32 -17.28 3.11
N ILE A 164 -8.73 -17.15 1.91
CA ILE A 164 -8.69 -15.90 1.15
C ILE A 164 -10.07 -15.32 0.89
N ASP A 165 -11.09 -16.17 0.67
CA ASP A 165 -12.48 -15.75 0.44
C ASP A 165 -13.05 -14.97 1.62
N GLN A 166 -12.71 -15.36 2.85
CA GLN A 166 -13.18 -14.69 4.06
C GLN A 166 -12.53 -13.32 4.21
N VAL A 167 -11.23 -13.24 3.94
CA VAL A 167 -10.46 -11.99 4.02
C VAL A 167 -10.91 -11.01 2.92
N ILE A 168 -11.06 -11.49 1.68
CA ILE A 168 -11.55 -10.69 0.53
C ILE A 168 -12.98 -10.22 0.78
N SER A 169 -13.85 -11.07 1.32
CA SER A 169 -15.22 -10.69 1.64
C SER A 169 -15.24 -9.52 2.62
N GLY A 170 -14.38 -9.53 3.64
CA GLY A 170 -14.29 -8.46 4.63
C GLY A 170 -14.08 -7.08 4.00
N ILE A 171 -13.02 -6.93 3.19
CA ILE A 171 -12.71 -5.67 2.51
C ILE A 171 -13.76 -5.32 1.44
N SER A 172 -14.32 -6.32 0.74
CA SER A 172 -15.35 -6.11 -0.30
C SER A 172 -16.66 -5.56 0.27
N TYR A 173 -17.00 -5.93 1.50
CA TYR A 173 -18.16 -5.37 2.22
C TYR A 173 -17.86 -4.03 2.90
N ASN A 174 -16.74 -3.36 2.58
CA ASN A 174 -16.30 -2.11 3.20
C ASN A 174 -16.20 -2.19 4.73
N ARG A 175 -15.87 -3.37 5.28
CA ARG A 175 -15.59 -3.48 6.71
C ARG A 175 -14.26 -2.78 7.01
N PRO A 176 -14.10 -2.16 8.19
CA PRO A 176 -12.79 -1.71 8.62
C PRO A 176 -11.86 -2.93 8.85
N PRO A 177 -10.54 -2.77 8.70
CA PRO A 177 -9.58 -3.76 9.19
C PRO A 177 -9.76 -3.99 10.71
N LEU A 178 -9.26 -5.12 11.21
CA LEU A 178 -9.39 -5.45 12.63
C LEU A 178 -8.71 -4.39 13.49
N VAL A 179 -9.40 -3.93 14.53
CA VAL A 179 -8.91 -2.88 15.46
C VAL A 179 -7.57 -3.28 16.11
N GLY A 180 -7.35 -4.57 16.34
CA GLY A 180 -6.08 -5.11 16.84
C GLY A 180 -4.87 -4.71 15.97
N TYR A 181 -5.06 -4.48 14.68
CA TYR A 181 -4.01 -4.06 13.75
C TYR A 181 -3.95 -2.55 13.50
N THR A 182 -4.80 -1.74 14.14
CA THR A 182 -4.82 -0.28 13.90
C THR A 182 -4.77 0.55 15.17
N LYS A 183 -5.16 -0.01 16.32
CA LYS A 183 -5.42 0.75 17.56
C LYS A 183 -4.26 1.57 18.12
N GLN A 184 -3.00 1.14 17.94
CA GLN A 184 -1.85 1.92 18.39
C GLN A 184 -1.36 2.93 17.35
N ASP A 185 -1.69 2.77 16.08
CA ASP A 185 -1.29 3.71 15.02
C ASP A 185 -2.36 4.76 14.67
N ASP A 186 -3.60 4.57 15.14
CA ASP A 186 -4.71 5.49 14.89
C ASP A 186 -4.74 6.62 15.91
N LYS A 187 -4.37 7.84 15.51
CA LYS A 187 -4.42 9.06 16.33
C LYS A 187 -5.82 9.38 16.88
N ASN A 188 -6.87 8.80 16.30
CA ASN A 188 -8.24 8.95 16.78
C ASN A 188 -8.61 7.94 17.87
N HIS A 189 -7.77 6.91 18.10
CA HIS A 189 -8.04 5.83 19.04
C HIS A 189 -7.40 6.09 20.40
N LYS A 190 -8.05 5.64 21.48
CA LYS A 190 -7.59 5.84 22.87
C LYS A 190 -6.27 5.14 23.21
N GLU A 191 -5.92 4.10 22.46
CA GLU A 191 -4.67 3.32 22.61
C GLU A 191 -3.57 3.80 21.65
N TYR A 192 -3.75 4.96 21.01
CA TYR A 192 -2.73 5.55 20.13
C TYR A 192 -1.39 5.67 20.86
N ASN A 193 -0.34 5.18 20.22
CA ASN A 193 1.02 5.22 20.71
C ASN A 193 1.94 5.76 19.59
N PRO A 194 2.43 7.00 19.69
CA PRO A 194 3.34 7.56 18.69
C PRO A 194 4.69 6.82 18.62
N ASP A 195 5.05 6.07 19.66
CA ASP A 195 6.30 5.31 19.77
C ASP A 195 6.09 3.81 19.48
N ALA A 196 4.96 3.43 18.87
CA ALA A 196 4.67 2.06 18.47
C ALA A 196 5.78 1.52 17.56
N GLN A 197 6.32 0.35 17.92
CA GLN A 197 7.35 -0.33 17.15
C GLN A 197 6.71 -1.30 16.14
N PRO A 198 7.39 -1.67 15.05
CA PRO A 198 6.92 -2.72 14.15
C PRO A 198 6.46 -3.96 14.93
N LEU A 199 5.40 -4.61 14.46
CA LEU A 199 4.80 -5.80 15.09
C LEU A 199 4.17 -5.59 16.47
N TRP A 200 3.87 -4.36 16.92
CA TRP A 200 3.27 -4.08 18.25
C TRP A 200 1.96 -4.83 18.55
N TYR A 201 1.28 -5.36 17.54
CA TYR A 201 0.02 -6.09 17.61
C TYR A 201 0.17 -7.61 17.71
N LYS A 202 1.41 -8.10 17.81
CA LYS A 202 1.75 -9.51 18.00
C LYS A 202 1.77 -9.90 19.47
#